data_AF-A0A0Q7BV30-F1
#
_entry.id   AF-A0A0Q7BV30-F1
#
_cell.length_a   1.000
_cell.length_b   1.000
_cell.length_c   1.000
_cell.angle_alpha   90.00
_cell.angle_beta   90.00
_cell.angle_gamma   90.00
#
_symmetry.space_group_name_H-M   'P 1'
#
loop_
_entity.id
_entity.type
_entity.pdbx_description
1 polymer ?
#
loop_
_entity_poly.entity_id
_entity_poly.type
_entity_poly.pdbx_seq_one_letter_code
_entity_poly.pdbx_strand_id
1 'polypeptide(L)'
;MKFKLTRLAVHLLLVAAAGSSAAGTIVCAPASNSAGPAPWIRRISIDEHSRTVNMDVVRQRTKDTDTMGKMRAELLSMDETQGGEPVYVFNAIPTASDEVTHLFKLFKAGEWRLLRAGVTFVGKVPALRTIETSTVLDCKRSDMG
;
A
#
# COMPACT_ATOMS: atom_id res chain seq x y z
N MET A 1 -57.64 18.71 10.28
CA MET A 1 -57.42 18.18 8.91
C MET A 1 -56.12 18.75 8.39
N LYS A 2 -55.09 17.89 8.25
CA LYS A 2 -54.44 17.44 6.98
C LYS A 2 -53.43 18.46 6.43
N PHE A 3 -52.14 18.29 6.74
CA PHE A 3 -51.06 17.67 5.90
C PHE A 3 -50.49 18.67 4.86
N LYS A 4 -49.20 18.73 4.53
CA LYS A 4 -47.96 18.03 4.93
C LYS A 4 -46.79 18.85 4.40
N LEU A 5 -45.69 18.85 5.15
CA LEU A 5 -44.38 19.38 4.81
C LEU A 5 -43.90 18.79 3.45
N THR A 6 -43.71 19.64 2.45
CA THR A 6 -43.08 19.29 1.16
C THR A 6 -41.59 19.03 1.39
N ARG A 7 -41.23 17.80 1.79
CA ARG A 7 -39.87 17.29 1.64
C ARG A 7 -39.66 16.99 0.16
N LEU A 8 -39.09 17.96 -0.57
CA LEU A 8 -38.56 17.69 -1.90
C LEU A 8 -37.37 16.73 -1.74
N ALA A 9 -37.50 15.59 -2.38
CA ALA A 9 -36.53 14.52 -2.41
C ALA A 9 -35.19 15.00 -3.01
N VAL A 10 -34.17 15.13 -2.18
CA VAL A 10 -32.77 15.08 -2.62
C VAL A 10 -32.36 13.62 -2.50
N HIS A 11 -32.80 12.82 -3.48
CA HIS A 11 -32.32 11.45 -3.63
C HIS A 11 -30.87 11.50 -4.11
N LEU A 12 -29.96 11.25 -3.17
CA LEU A 12 -28.84 10.31 -3.30
C LEU A 12 -28.34 10.10 -4.74
N LEU A 13 -27.55 11.04 -5.22
CA LEU A 13 -26.59 10.80 -6.31
C LEU A 13 -25.20 10.66 -5.69
N LEU A 14 -24.98 9.56 -4.95
CA LEU A 14 -23.64 9.01 -4.81
C LEU A 14 -23.35 8.23 -6.09
N VAL A 15 -22.95 8.97 -7.13
CA VAL A 15 -22.25 8.37 -8.26
C VAL A 15 -20.88 7.97 -7.71
N ALA A 16 -20.77 6.72 -7.25
CA ALA A 16 -19.47 6.08 -7.16
C ALA A 16 -18.91 6.10 -8.59
N ALA A 17 -18.00 7.02 -8.85
CA ALA A 17 -17.14 6.92 -10.02
C ALA A 17 -16.32 5.64 -9.82
N ALA A 18 -16.85 4.52 -10.31
CA ALA A 18 -16.04 3.37 -10.62
C ALA A 18 -15.14 3.82 -11.77
N GLY A 19 -14.02 4.48 -11.42
CA GLY A 19 -12.90 4.65 -12.31
C GLY A 19 -12.58 3.27 -12.85
N SER A 20 -12.73 3.09 -14.16
CA SER A 20 -12.32 1.89 -14.84
C SER A 20 -10.79 1.84 -14.77
N SER A 21 -10.26 1.37 -13.64
CA SER A 21 -8.86 0.99 -13.52
C SER A 21 -8.66 -0.14 -14.52
N ALA A 22 -8.00 0.17 -15.62
CA ALA A 22 -7.32 -0.87 -16.38
C ALA A 22 -6.37 -1.54 -15.39
N ALA A 23 -6.67 -2.79 -15.05
CA ALA A 23 -5.92 -3.52 -14.05
C ALA A 23 -4.46 -3.61 -14.51
N GLY A 24 -3.59 -2.90 -13.79
CA GLY A 24 -2.18 -2.78 -14.13
C GLY A 24 -1.31 -3.58 -13.17
N THR A 25 -0.06 -3.79 -13.56
CA THR A 25 0.99 -4.20 -12.63
C THR A 25 1.90 -3.01 -12.37
N ILE A 26 2.13 -2.69 -11.10
CA ILE A 26 3.12 -1.69 -10.70
C ILE A 26 4.31 -2.37 -10.03
N VAL A 27 5.51 -2.03 -10.50
CA VAL A 27 6.76 -2.54 -9.94
C VAL A 27 7.57 -1.37 -9.42
N CYS A 28 7.96 -1.44 -8.16
CA CYS A 28 8.78 -0.44 -7.48
C CYS A 28 10.10 -1.02 -7.00
N ALA A 29 11.15 -0.23 -7.06
CA ALA A 29 12.44 -0.50 -6.43
C ALA A 29 12.93 0.74 -5.67
N PRO A 30 13.82 0.60 -4.68
CA PRO A 30 14.41 1.78 -4.04
C PRO A 30 15.11 2.69 -5.03
N ALA A 31 14.88 3.99 -4.90
CA ALA A 31 15.53 4.97 -5.77
C ALA A 31 17.06 4.94 -5.58
N SER A 32 17.81 5.03 -6.68
CA SER A 32 19.28 4.92 -6.66
C SER A 32 19.97 6.01 -5.83
N ASN A 33 19.29 7.12 -5.59
CA ASN A 33 19.85 8.31 -4.97
C ASN A 33 19.47 8.46 -3.49
N SER A 34 18.99 7.40 -2.83
CA SER A 34 18.61 7.46 -1.42
C SER A 34 19.86 7.60 -0.53
N ALA A 35 20.06 8.78 0.06
CA ALA A 35 21.05 8.97 1.11
C ALA A 35 20.54 8.32 2.41
N GLY A 36 21.09 7.16 2.78
CA GLY A 36 20.69 6.45 4.00
C GLY A 36 21.17 5.01 4.07
N PRO A 37 20.83 4.28 5.16
CA PRO A 37 21.11 2.85 5.26
C PRO A 37 20.49 2.11 4.08
N ALA A 38 21.20 1.10 3.56
CA ALA A 38 20.71 0.36 2.40
C ALA A 38 19.32 -0.25 2.69
N PRO A 39 18.32 -0.01 1.82
CA PRO A 39 16.94 -0.37 2.06
C PRO A 39 16.78 -1.89 2.17
N TRP A 40 15.99 -2.33 3.14
CA TRP A 40 15.70 -3.75 3.32
C TRP A 40 14.69 -4.26 2.29
N ILE A 41 13.78 -3.43 1.80
CA ILE A 41 12.92 -3.76 0.65
C ILE A 41 13.72 -3.52 -0.63
N ARG A 42 13.82 -4.53 -1.50
CA ARG A 42 14.52 -4.47 -2.79
C ARG A 42 13.56 -4.32 -3.97
N ARG A 43 12.36 -4.85 -3.85
CA ARG A 43 11.33 -4.76 -4.89
C ARG A 43 9.94 -4.89 -4.29
N ILE A 44 8.98 -4.18 -4.85
CA ILE A 44 7.55 -4.36 -4.62
C ILE A 44 6.90 -4.57 -5.99
N SER A 45 6.06 -5.58 -6.12
CA SER A 45 5.24 -5.84 -7.31
C SER A 45 3.80 -5.95 -6.87
N ILE A 46 2.94 -5.03 -7.33
CA ILE A 46 1.51 -5.05 -7.06
C ILE A 46 0.81 -5.44 -8.36
N ASP A 47 0.00 -6.47 -8.27
CA ASP A 47 -0.95 -6.86 -9.32
C ASP A 47 -2.33 -6.43 -8.85
N GLU A 48 -2.89 -5.44 -9.54
CA GLU A 48 -4.19 -4.86 -9.20
C GLU A 48 -5.34 -5.82 -9.46
N HIS A 49 -5.21 -6.68 -10.49
CA HIS A 49 -6.24 -7.64 -10.86
C HIS A 49 -6.38 -8.73 -9.80
N SER A 50 -5.26 -9.34 -9.41
CA SER A 50 -5.25 -10.40 -8.39
C SER A 50 -5.28 -9.85 -6.96
N ARG A 51 -5.18 -8.53 -6.78
CA ARG A 51 -5.05 -7.84 -5.48
C ARG A 51 -3.90 -8.40 -4.64
N THR A 52 -2.82 -8.81 -5.30
CA THR A 52 -1.65 -9.37 -4.62
C THR A 52 -0.48 -8.40 -4.64
N VAL A 53 0.30 -8.43 -3.56
CA VAL A 53 1.55 -7.69 -3.46
C VAL A 53 2.67 -8.66 -3.12
N ASN A 54 3.69 -8.69 -3.96
CA ASN A 54 4.89 -9.49 -3.74
C ASN A 54 6.07 -8.56 -3.47
N MET A 55 6.80 -8.84 -2.39
CA MET A 55 7.94 -8.03 -1.98
C MET A 55 9.20 -8.87 -1.85
N ASP A 56 10.29 -8.33 -2.35
CA ASP A 56 11.63 -8.87 -2.18
C ASP A 56 12.29 -8.10 -1.05
N VAL A 57 12.71 -8.82 -0.01
CA VAL A 57 13.16 -8.21 1.24
C VAL A 57 14.48 -8.81 1.67
N VAL A 58 15.29 -8.02 2.36
CA VAL A 58 16.49 -8.47 3.08
C VAL A 58 16.01 -8.88 4.47
N ARG A 59 16.06 -10.19 4.77
CA ARG A 59 15.67 -10.75 6.06
C ARG A 59 16.75 -10.54 7.12
N GLN A 60 18.00 -10.66 6.69
CA GLN A 60 19.17 -10.50 7.56
C GLN A 60 20.30 -9.86 6.77
N ARG A 61 20.95 -8.87 7.37
CA ARG A 61 22.16 -8.26 6.84
C ARG A 61 23.33 -8.64 7.72
N THR A 62 24.34 -9.22 7.11
CA THR A 62 25.65 -9.47 7.74
C THR A 62 26.69 -8.54 7.12
N LYS A 63 27.91 -8.54 7.66
CA LYS A 63 29.01 -7.74 7.10
C LYS A 63 29.31 -8.11 5.65
N ASP A 64 29.18 -9.40 5.33
CA ASP A 64 29.65 -9.96 4.06
C ASP A 64 28.50 -10.28 3.08
N THR A 65 27.28 -10.51 3.58
CA THR A 65 26.14 -10.92 2.74
C THR A 65 24.78 -10.39 3.24
N ASP A 66 23.89 -10.12 2.30
CA ASP A 66 22.46 -9.90 2.54
C ASP A 66 21.72 -11.22 2.28
N THR A 67 21.00 -11.72 3.28
CA THR A 67 20.07 -12.85 3.10
C THR A 67 18.75 -12.34 2.55
N MET A 68 18.47 -12.70 1.31
CA MET A 68 17.23 -12.33 0.62
C MET A 68 16.07 -13.23 1.04
N GLY A 69 14.88 -12.66 1.06
CA GLY A 69 13.62 -13.36 1.30
C GLY A 69 12.49 -12.77 0.47
N LYS A 70 11.38 -13.49 0.44
CA LYS A 70 10.12 -13.01 -0.12
C LYS A 70 9.15 -12.70 1.02
N MET A 71 8.31 -11.70 0.82
CA MET A 71 7.19 -11.37 1.68
C MET A 71 5.97 -11.17 0.79
N ARG A 72 4.86 -11.82 1.16
CA ARG A 72 3.59 -11.65 0.48
C ARG A 72 2.73 -10.68 1.28
N ALA A 73 2.01 -9.84 0.58
CA ALA A 73 1.05 -8.90 1.13
C ALA A 73 -0.25 -8.95 0.33
N GLU A 74 -1.33 -8.52 0.96
CA GLU A 74 -2.64 -8.39 0.35
C GLU A 74 -2.93 -6.93 0.06
N LEU A 75 -3.42 -6.62 -1.15
CA LEU A 75 -3.82 -5.27 -1.52
C LEU A 75 -5.19 -4.97 -0.92
N LEU A 76 -5.23 -4.14 0.12
CA LEU A 76 -6.43 -3.80 0.88
C LEU A 76 -7.28 -2.73 0.21
N SER A 77 -6.65 -1.68 -0.31
CA SER A 77 -7.33 -0.63 -1.06
C SER A 77 -6.43 -0.05 -2.17
N MET A 78 -7.12 0.47 -3.19
CA MET A 78 -6.53 1.25 -4.27
C MET A 78 -7.45 2.44 -4.49
N ASP A 79 -6.97 3.62 -4.11
CA ASP A 79 -7.72 4.87 -4.25
C ASP A 79 -7.07 5.73 -5.32
N GLU A 80 -7.84 6.28 -6.25
CA GLU A 80 -7.34 7.29 -7.17
C GLU A 80 -7.32 8.65 -6.49
N THR A 81 -6.18 9.34 -6.54
CA THR A 81 -6.12 10.74 -6.12
C THR A 81 -6.78 11.63 -7.18
N GLN A 82 -7.15 12.86 -6.81
CA GLN A 82 -7.67 13.85 -7.76
C GLN A 82 -6.70 14.13 -8.94
N GLY A 83 -5.42 13.74 -8.82
CA GLY A 83 -4.41 13.82 -9.86
C GLY A 83 -4.25 12.57 -10.73
N GLY A 84 -5.11 11.55 -10.57
CA GLY A 84 -5.09 10.31 -11.36
C GLY A 84 -4.01 9.29 -10.97
N GLU A 85 -3.14 9.63 -10.02
CA GLU A 85 -2.14 8.71 -9.50
C GLU A 85 -2.75 7.86 -8.38
N PRO A 86 -2.55 6.52 -8.40
CA PRO A 86 -3.12 5.62 -7.41
C PRO A 86 -2.40 5.65 -6.07
N VAL A 87 -3.16 5.39 -5.00
CA VAL A 87 -2.69 5.15 -3.65
C VAL A 87 -2.98 3.69 -3.31
N TYR A 88 -1.94 2.93 -3.03
CA TYR A 88 -2.06 1.53 -2.64
C TYR A 88 -1.89 1.39 -1.13
N VAL A 89 -2.83 0.71 -0.50
CA VAL A 89 -2.71 0.28 0.91
C VAL A 89 -2.67 -1.23 0.93
N PHE A 90 -1.64 -1.81 1.54
CA PHE A 90 -1.46 -3.25 1.62
C PHE A 90 -0.87 -3.66 2.96
N ASN A 91 -1.21 -4.87 3.42
CA ASN A 91 -0.70 -5.45 4.65
C ASN A 91 0.13 -6.69 4.32
N ALA A 92 1.30 -6.80 4.97
CA ALA A 92 2.04 -8.06 4.96
C ALA A 92 1.17 -9.17 5.55
N ILE A 93 1.19 -10.33 4.92
CA ILE A 93 0.60 -11.55 5.46
C ILE A 93 1.56 -12.02 6.57
N PRO A 94 1.17 -11.94 7.85
CA PRO A 94 2.04 -12.35 8.94
C PRO A 94 2.28 -13.86 8.87
N THR A 95 3.50 -14.28 9.11
CA THR A 95 3.86 -15.67 9.35
C THR A 95 3.64 -16.01 10.84
N ALA A 96 3.57 -17.29 11.18
CA ALA A 96 3.26 -17.73 12.55
C ALA A 96 4.26 -17.24 13.63
N SER A 97 5.44 -16.78 13.21
CA SER A 97 6.48 -16.19 14.07
C SER A 97 6.43 -14.67 14.17
N ASP A 98 5.56 -14.00 13.42
CA ASP A 98 5.55 -12.54 13.33
C ASP A 98 4.72 -11.93 14.47
N GLU A 99 5.39 -11.26 15.41
CA GLU A 99 4.72 -10.52 16.49
C GLU A 99 4.09 -9.20 16.01
N VAL A 100 4.58 -8.66 14.88
CA VAL A 100 4.18 -7.37 14.31
C VAL A 100 3.64 -7.58 12.90
N THR A 101 2.43 -7.08 12.65
CA THR A 101 1.89 -6.96 11.28
C THR A 101 2.34 -5.64 10.67
N HIS A 102 2.88 -5.68 9.45
CA HIS A 102 3.28 -4.47 8.74
C HIS A 102 2.19 -3.99 7.79
N LEU A 103 1.80 -2.73 7.93
CA LEU A 103 0.92 -2.00 7.02
C LEU A 103 1.76 -1.06 6.18
N PHE A 104 1.41 -0.94 4.90
CA PHE A 104 2.12 -0.13 3.94
C PHE A 104 1.16 0.78 3.20
N LYS A 105 1.64 1.98 2.89
CA LYS A 105 0.98 2.92 1.97
C LYS A 105 1.98 3.37 0.92
N LEU A 106 1.69 3.06 -0.34
CA LEU A 106 2.44 3.51 -1.51
C LEU A 106 1.64 4.60 -2.23
N PHE A 107 2.24 5.76 -2.46
CA PHE A 107 1.58 6.89 -3.10
C PHE A 107 2.61 7.78 -3.81
N LYS A 108 2.14 8.61 -4.75
CA LYS A 108 2.97 9.58 -5.45
C LYS A 108 2.70 11.00 -4.95
N ALA A 109 3.75 11.70 -4.55
CA ALA A 109 3.71 13.11 -4.14
C ALA A 109 4.97 13.81 -4.67
N GLY A 110 4.98 14.09 -5.97
CA GLY A 110 6.20 14.34 -6.74
C GLY A 110 6.92 13.03 -7.06
N GLU A 111 7.56 12.43 -6.05
CA GLU A 111 8.18 11.12 -6.12
C GLU A 111 7.26 10.03 -5.56
N TRP A 112 7.51 8.76 -5.90
CA TRP A 112 6.84 7.64 -5.25
C TRP A 112 7.38 7.45 -3.84
N ARG A 113 6.47 7.31 -2.89
CA ARG A 113 6.77 7.23 -1.46
C ARG A 113 6.09 6.02 -0.85
N LEU A 114 6.86 5.26 -0.08
CA LEU A 114 6.37 4.18 0.76
C LEU A 114 6.42 4.60 2.22
N LEU A 115 5.27 4.55 2.89
CA LEU A 115 5.16 4.60 4.34
C LEU A 115 4.94 3.18 4.87
N ARG A 116 5.51 2.91 6.04
CA ARG A 116 5.33 1.65 6.76
C ARG A 116 4.92 1.93 8.20
N ALA A 117 3.95 1.17 8.68
CA ALA A 117 3.57 1.13 10.07
C ALA A 117 3.66 -0.31 10.59
N GLY A 118 4.16 -0.47 11.80
CA GLY A 118 4.09 -1.73 12.54
C GLY A 118 2.90 -1.69 13.49
N VAL A 119 2.03 -2.68 13.40
CA VAL A 119 0.86 -2.84 14.27
C VAL A 119 0.97 -4.16 15.01
N THR A 120 0.70 -4.13 16.31
CA THR A 120 0.57 -5.31 17.17
C THR A 120 -0.84 -5.38 17.72
N PHE A 121 -1.28 -6.54 18.19
CA PHE A 121 -2.56 -6.66 18.87
C PHE A 121 -2.35 -6.87 20.37
N VAL A 122 -2.94 -5.98 21.18
CA VAL A 122 -3.00 -6.15 22.64
C VAL A 122 -4.41 -6.66 22.94
N GLY A 123 -4.52 -7.97 23.16
CA GLY A 123 -5.82 -8.65 23.14
C GLY A 123 -6.42 -8.58 21.73
N LYS A 124 -7.58 -7.94 21.58
CA LYS A 124 -8.27 -7.75 20.28
C LYS A 124 -8.15 -6.33 19.72
N VAL A 125 -7.36 -5.47 20.37
CA VAL A 125 -7.23 -4.06 19.99
C VAL A 125 -5.93 -3.86 19.20
N PRO A 126 -5.99 -3.31 17.97
CA PRO A 126 -4.78 -2.96 17.24
C PRO A 126 -4.09 -1.78 17.92
N ALA A 127 -2.79 -1.93 18.18
CA ALA A 127 -1.92 -0.93 18.77
C ALA A 127 -0.78 -0.63 17.79
N LEU A 128 -0.64 0.64 17.43
CA LEU A 128 0.45 1.13 16.61
C LEU A 128 1.77 1.05 17.41
N ARG A 129 2.76 0.32 16.89
CA ARG A 129 4.08 0.17 17.50
C ARG A 129 5.12 1.12 16.93
N THR A 130 5.07 1.34 15.62
CA THR A 130 6.05 2.17 14.92
C THR A 130 5.44 2.75 13.65
N ILE A 131 5.90 3.95 13.27
CA ILE A 131 5.73 4.52 11.94
C ILE A 131 7.14 4.84 11.45
N GLU A 132 7.54 4.20 10.35
CA GLU A 132 8.83 4.46 9.75
C GLU A 132 8.78 5.69 8.84
N THR A 133 9.95 6.31 8.66
CA THR A 133 10.10 7.43 7.72
C THR A 133 9.81 6.98 6.30
N SER A 134 9.28 7.89 5.50
CA SER A 134 8.96 7.63 4.10
C SER A 134 10.23 7.26 3.32
N THR A 135 10.16 6.15 2.60
CA THR A 135 11.19 5.74 1.63
C THR A 135 10.78 6.18 0.23
N VAL A 136 11.72 6.70 -0.54
CA VAL A 136 11.51 7.05 -1.95
C VAL A 136 11.78 5.84 -2.84
N LEU A 137 10.86 5.57 -3.77
CA LEU A 137 10.94 4.46 -4.71
C LEU A 137 10.88 4.97 -6.15
N ASP A 138 11.43 4.18 -7.07
CA ASP A 138 11.19 4.31 -8.50
C ASP A 138 10.15 3.25 -8.89
N CYS A 139 8.94 3.70 -9.22
CA CYS A 139 7.85 2.81 -9.64
C CYS A 139 7.53 2.98 -11.12
N LYS A 140 7.28 1.85 -11.79
CA LYS A 140 6.80 1.79 -13.17
C LYS A 140 5.49 1.00 -13.20
N ARG A 141 4.48 1.61 -13.81
CA ARG A 141 3.20 0.95 -14.11
C ARG A 141 3.29 0.38 -15.52
N SER A 142 2.90 -0.89 -15.66
CA SER A 142 2.60 -1.51 -16.94
C SER A 142 1.11 -1.78 -16.98
N ASP A 143 0.44 -1.28 -18.01
CA ASP A 143 -0.92 -1.73 -18.30
C ASP A 143 -0.81 -3.15 -18.86
N MET A 144 -1.74 -4.03 -18.49
CA MET A 144 -1.91 -5.29 -19.21
C MET A 144 -2.44 -4.93 -20.60
N GLY A 145 -1.62 -5.16 -21.62
CA GLY A 145 -1.93 -4.89 -23.03
C GLY A 145 -3.04 -5.76 -23.58
#